data_AF-A0A843LJB1-F1
#
_entry.id   AF-A0A843LJB1-F1
#
_cell.length_a   1.000
_cell.length_b   1.000
_cell.length_c   1.000
_cell.angle_alpha   90.00
_cell.angle_beta   90.00
_cell.angle_gamma   90.00
#
_symmetry.space_group_name_H-M   'P 1'
#
loop_
_entity.id
_entity.type
_entity.pdbx_description
1 polymer ?
#
loop_
_entity_poly.entity_id
_entity_poly.type
_entity_poly.pdbx_seq_one_letter_code
_entity_poly.pdbx_strand_id
1 'polypeptide(L)'
;MSGREFSWKNASAGRGALSAVKGALKYLVVPLVLVTLGIAVVTNEDGPQAIADILGEMRSIVLVLGAVLTALSFFHGAYPKGTYSRLTFGLAISVLVILYAYLLLLNGRTQEVIGRELFEVDLWLIFTLYFFTAIFGVLMPLGEFMDRRPLWLEGTGATGTEEAEAPEAHRPYHDFRLRYGSLYNGLRLARNTLTWSVVLPLIVIILLEAGLTSLEVEELDPLLSSLEDVAAVVVLLGLPMTALAFFKGFYPRGSVSRFIPAEAMVLIGLYWIWVIGLEGKLLMEVEEIDISLDYSGLLMLIMLGSGLWLVYYALEFFLYRKEWKEGGFKKDLEKK
;
A
#
# COMPACT_ATOMS: atom_id res chain seq x y z
N MET A 1 -4.41 8.95 -32.85
CA MET A 1 -4.63 10.07 -31.90
C MET A 1 -3.57 10.19 -30.80
N SER A 2 -2.67 9.21 -30.57
CA SER A 2 -1.70 9.24 -29.45
C SER A 2 -0.60 10.32 -29.55
N GLY A 3 -0.13 10.67 -30.76
CA GLY A 3 1.03 11.56 -30.93
C GLY A 3 0.85 13.00 -30.44
N ARG A 4 -0.39 13.52 -30.39
CA ARG A 4 -0.65 14.89 -29.87
C ARG A 4 -0.57 14.96 -28.33
N GLU A 5 -0.79 13.85 -27.64
CA GLU A 5 -0.80 13.82 -26.16
C GLU A 5 0.61 13.89 -25.58
N PHE A 6 1.62 13.39 -26.30
CA PHE A 6 3.05 13.50 -25.96
C PHE A 6 3.67 14.88 -26.26
N SER A 7 2.86 15.87 -26.61
CA SER A 7 3.36 17.22 -26.86
C SER A 7 3.70 17.94 -25.55
N TRP A 8 4.87 18.58 -25.51
CA TRP A 8 5.26 19.50 -24.43
C TRP A 8 4.27 20.63 -24.18
N LYS A 9 3.39 20.96 -25.14
CA LYS A 9 2.31 21.93 -24.97
C LYS A 9 1.31 21.53 -23.88
N ASN A 10 1.15 20.24 -23.63
CA ASN A 10 0.25 19.71 -22.60
C ASN A 10 0.97 19.45 -21.27
N ALA A 11 2.30 19.60 -21.24
CA ALA A 11 3.13 19.27 -20.10
C ALA A 11 3.39 20.50 -19.21
N SER A 12 3.52 20.28 -17.91
CA SER A 12 3.87 21.31 -16.93
C SER A 12 5.17 20.94 -16.23
N ALA A 13 6.23 21.70 -16.50
CA ALA A 13 7.54 21.49 -15.90
C ALA A 13 7.50 21.59 -14.36
N GLY A 14 6.71 22.51 -13.81
CA GLY A 14 6.55 22.64 -12.35
C GLY A 14 5.91 21.40 -11.69
N ARG A 15 4.85 20.85 -12.29
CA ARG A 15 4.24 19.60 -11.80
C ARG A 15 5.18 18.41 -11.98
N GLY A 16 5.91 18.37 -13.09
CA GLY A 16 6.96 17.39 -13.33
C GLY A 16 8.04 17.43 -12.25
N ALA A 17 8.58 18.61 -11.93
CA ALA A 17 9.60 18.79 -10.91
C ALA A 17 9.13 18.33 -9.52
N LEU A 18 7.90 18.70 -9.11
CA LEU A 18 7.33 18.23 -7.84
C LEU A 18 7.19 16.69 -7.78
N SER A 19 6.80 16.08 -8.89
CA SER A 19 6.71 14.63 -9.01
C SER A 19 8.08 13.97 -8.99
N ALA A 20 9.08 14.57 -9.64
CA ALA A 20 10.47 14.13 -9.62
C ALA A 20 11.05 14.18 -8.20
N VAL A 21 10.79 15.25 -7.43
CA VAL A 21 11.23 15.35 -6.02
C VAL A 21 10.64 14.21 -5.18
N LYS A 22 9.33 13.92 -5.33
CA LYS A 22 8.69 12.80 -4.65
C LYS A 22 9.28 11.45 -5.08
N GLY A 23 9.54 11.28 -6.37
CA GLY A 23 10.20 10.10 -6.92
C GLY A 23 11.62 9.92 -6.39
N ALA A 24 12.43 10.98 -6.37
CA ALA A 24 13.79 10.98 -5.85
C ALA A 24 13.81 10.64 -4.36
N LEU A 25 12.94 11.26 -3.57
CA LEU A 25 12.86 10.96 -2.13
C LEU A 25 12.58 9.47 -1.91
N LYS A 26 11.59 8.93 -2.61
CA LYS A 26 11.11 7.57 -2.43
C LYS A 26 12.06 6.50 -2.98
N TYR A 27 12.64 6.71 -4.16
CA TYR A 27 13.36 5.68 -4.90
C TYR A 27 14.87 5.82 -4.88
N LEU A 28 15.39 7.02 -4.55
CA LEU A 28 16.81 7.31 -4.51
C LEU A 28 17.27 7.64 -3.09
N VAL A 29 16.75 8.73 -2.50
CA VAL A 29 17.27 9.27 -1.23
C VAL A 29 17.03 8.30 -0.07
N VAL A 30 15.80 7.87 0.18
CA VAL A 30 15.50 6.98 1.31
C VAL A 30 16.25 5.64 1.19
N PRO A 31 16.21 4.91 0.05
CA PRO A 31 16.98 3.68 -0.09
C PRO A 31 18.50 3.90 0.04
N LEU A 32 19.03 5.01 -0.49
CA LEU A 32 20.46 5.31 -0.40
C LEU A 32 20.90 5.56 1.05
N VAL A 33 20.08 6.29 1.82
CA VAL A 33 20.33 6.50 3.25
C VAL A 33 20.31 5.17 4.00
N LEU A 34 19.32 4.32 3.75
CA LEU A 34 19.22 3.00 4.39
C LEU A 34 20.43 2.11 4.08
N VAL A 35 20.83 2.01 2.80
CA VAL A 35 22.00 1.23 2.40
C VAL A 35 23.28 1.81 2.98
N THR A 36 23.43 3.14 2.99
CA THR A 36 24.65 3.79 3.54
C THR A 36 24.76 3.57 5.04
N LEU A 37 23.65 3.66 5.78
CA LEU A 37 23.62 3.34 7.20
C LEU A 37 23.93 1.85 7.44
N GLY A 38 23.37 0.95 6.62
CA GLY A 38 23.71 -0.47 6.67
C GLY A 38 25.21 -0.72 6.50
N ILE A 39 25.85 -0.07 5.52
CA ILE A 39 27.30 -0.17 5.31
C ILE A 39 28.03 0.32 6.56
N ALA A 40 27.68 1.49 7.08
CA ALA A 40 28.34 2.07 8.23
C ALA A 40 28.26 1.16 9.47
N VAL A 41 27.11 0.55 9.72
CA VAL A 41 26.92 -0.42 10.82
C VAL A 41 27.81 -1.64 10.61
N VAL A 42 27.77 -2.28 9.44
CA VAL A 42 28.57 -3.48 9.15
C VAL A 42 30.06 -3.18 9.24
N THR A 43 30.53 -2.03 8.74
CA THR A 43 31.95 -1.70 8.79
C THR A 43 32.46 -1.28 10.17
N ASN A 44 31.59 -0.75 11.03
CA ASN A 44 32.00 -0.30 12.37
C ASN A 44 32.01 -1.45 13.39
N GLU A 45 31.19 -2.48 13.19
CA GLU A 45 31.07 -3.63 14.09
C GLU A 45 31.94 -4.83 13.64
N ASP A 46 32.95 -4.60 12.79
CA ASP A 46 33.74 -5.67 12.14
C ASP A 46 32.87 -6.77 11.50
N GLY A 47 31.73 -6.37 10.95
CA GLY A 47 30.75 -7.26 10.35
C GLY A 47 31.26 -7.92 9.05
N PRO A 48 30.59 -8.99 8.58
CA PRO A 48 31.09 -9.78 7.46
C PRO A 48 31.33 -8.96 6.19
N GLN A 49 32.55 -9.01 5.65
CA GLN A 49 32.93 -8.27 4.43
C GLN A 49 32.01 -8.59 3.25
N ALA A 50 31.51 -9.83 3.16
CA ALA A 50 30.55 -10.24 2.14
C ALA A 50 29.25 -9.41 2.16
N ILE A 51 28.80 -8.98 3.34
CA ILE A 51 27.63 -8.11 3.49
C ILE A 51 27.96 -6.68 3.04
N ALA A 52 29.13 -6.16 3.41
CA ALA A 52 29.57 -4.83 2.96
C ALA A 52 29.65 -4.74 1.42
N ASP A 53 30.15 -5.80 0.77
CA ASP A 53 30.23 -5.89 -0.70
C ASP A 53 28.83 -5.86 -1.34
N ILE A 54 27.87 -6.62 -0.80
CA ILE A 54 26.49 -6.62 -1.30
C ILE A 54 25.81 -5.29 -1.10
N LEU A 55 25.99 -4.65 0.04
CA LEU A 55 25.46 -3.32 0.27
C LEU A 55 26.07 -2.28 -0.70
N GLY A 56 27.34 -2.47 -1.08
CA GLY A 56 27.99 -1.72 -2.16
C GLY A 56 27.33 -1.93 -3.54
N GLU A 57 26.97 -3.17 -3.88
CA GLU A 57 26.20 -3.48 -5.09
C GLU A 57 24.80 -2.87 -5.04
N MET A 58 24.08 -3.02 -3.93
CA MET A 58 22.76 -2.43 -3.70
C MET A 58 22.81 -0.91 -3.87
N ARG A 59 23.83 -0.25 -3.31
CA ARG A 59 24.03 1.19 -3.47
C ARG A 59 24.13 1.58 -4.95
N SER A 60 24.85 0.80 -5.75
CA SER A 60 24.98 1.06 -7.20
C SER A 60 23.65 0.90 -7.93
N ILE A 61 22.88 -0.15 -7.59
CA ILE A 61 21.53 -0.38 -8.12
C ILE A 61 20.60 0.78 -7.75
N VAL A 62 20.61 1.22 -6.49
CA VAL A 62 19.84 2.37 -5.99
C VAL A 62 20.14 3.64 -6.76
N LEU A 63 21.42 3.94 -7.00
CA LEU A 63 21.83 5.13 -7.73
C LEU A 63 21.33 5.11 -9.18
N VAL A 64 21.57 4.00 -9.90
CA VAL A 64 21.21 3.89 -11.33
C VAL A 64 19.69 3.87 -11.51
N LEU A 65 18.99 2.95 -10.85
CA LEU A 65 17.54 2.81 -11.01
C LEU A 65 16.78 3.93 -10.33
N GLY A 66 17.25 4.44 -9.18
CA GLY A 66 16.67 5.60 -8.51
C GLY A 66 16.73 6.86 -9.38
N ALA A 67 17.83 7.08 -10.10
CA ALA A 67 17.94 8.19 -11.07
C ALA A 67 16.95 8.03 -12.23
N VAL A 68 16.86 6.84 -12.83
CA VAL A 68 15.90 6.56 -13.93
C VAL A 68 14.45 6.73 -13.44
N LEU A 69 14.10 6.21 -12.27
CA LEU A 69 12.77 6.34 -11.67
C LEU A 69 12.43 7.80 -11.35
N THR A 70 13.41 8.60 -10.95
CA THR A 70 13.26 10.05 -10.73
C THR A 70 12.93 10.75 -12.06
N ALA A 71 13.67 10.44 -13.12
CA ALA A 71 13.42 11.00 -14.45
C ALA A 71 12.04 10.59 -15.00
N LEU A 72 11.66 9.33 -14.86
CA LEU A 72 10.33 8.86 -15.26
C LEU A 72 9.21 9.53 -14.44
N SER A 73 9.45 9.74 -13.13
CA SER A 73 8.52 10.44 -12.24
C SER A 73 8.31 11.90 -12.68
N PHE A 74 9.34 12.56 -13.21
CA PHE A 74 9.20 13.88 -13.83
C PHE A 74 8.18 13.84 -14.97
N PHE A 75 8.40 12.94 -15.95
CA PHE A 75 7.52 12.86 -17.11
C PHE A 75 6.10 12.46 -16.73
N HIS A 76 5.93 11.46 -15.85
CA HIS A 76 4.62 11.09 -15.33
C HIS A 76 3.88 12.28 -14.70
N GLY A 77 4.56 13.08 -13.88
CA GLY A 77 3.98 14.27 -13.24
C GLY A 77 3.73 15.45 -14.17
N ALA A 78 4.54 15.58 -15.22
CA ALA A 78 4.45 16.69 -16.16
C ALA A 78 3.18 16.63 -17.00
N TYR A 79 2.75 15.42 -17.40
CA TYR A 79 1.54 15.23 -18.19
C TYR A 79 0.26 15.25 -17.34
N PRO A 80 -0.88 15.70 -17.91
CA PRO A 80 -2.16 15.74 -17.20
C PRO A 80 -2.73 14.33 -16.96
N LYS A 81 -3.54 14.21 -15.90
CA LYS A 81 -4.35 13.02 -15.59
C LYS A 81 -5.29 12.70 -16.77
N GLY A 82 -5.47 11.42 -17.08
CA GLY A 82 -6.31 10.97 -18.20
C GLY A 82 -5.65 10.97 -19.58
N THR A 83 -4.37 11.32 -19.68
CA THR A 83 -3.61 11.26 -20.95
C THR A 83 -2.88 9.93 -21.13
N TYR A 84 -2.68 9.51 -22.38
CA TYR A 84 -1.88 8.32 -22.71
C TYR A 84 -0.43 8.47 -22.25
N SER A 85 0.15 9.66 -22.37
CA SER A 85 1.54 9.92 -21.95
C SER A 85 1.73 9.65 -20.46
N ARG A 86 0.84 10.18 -19.61
CA ARG A 86 0.90 9.93 -18.16
C ARG A 86 0.70 8.46 -17.82
N LEU A 87 -0.21 7.77 -18.51
CA LEU A 87 -0.42 6.33 -18.37
C LEU A 87 0.85 5.54 -18.70
N THR A 88 1.48 5.81 -19.85
CA THR A 88 2.70 5.11 -20.29
C THR A 88 3.84 5.28 -19.28
N PHE A 89 4.11 6.51 -18.82
CA PHE A 89 5.14 6.73 -17.80
C PHE A 89 4.77 6.11 -16.45
N GLY A 90 3.48 6.12 -16.08
CA GLY A 90 3.00 5.45 -14.86
C GLY A 90 3.25 3.94 -14.89
N LEU A 91 2.91 3.27 -15.99
CA LEU A 91 3.17 1.84 -16.18
C LEU A 91 4.67 1.52 -16.19
N ALA A 92 5.47 2.34 -16.88
CA ALA A 92 6.93 2.17 -16.91
C ALA A 92 7.54 2.28 -15.51
N ILE A 93 7.12 3.27 -14.70
CA ILE A 93 7.54 3.39 -13.30
C ILE A 93 7.16 2.13 -12.53
N SER A 94 5.90 1.67 -12.64
CA SER A 94 5.44 0.51 -11.86
C SER A 94 6.21 -0.77 -12.18
N VAL A 95 6.48 -1.05 -13.45
CA VAL A 95 7.30 -2.20 -13.87
C VAL A 95 8.74 -2.06 -13.38
N LEU A 96 9.32 -0.87 -13.54
CA LEU A 96 10.71 -0.63 -13.12
C LEU A 96 10.87 -0.71 -11.60
N VAL A 97 9.85 -0.33 -10.84
CA VAL A 97 9.79 -0.44 -9.37
C VAL A 97 9.72 -1.91 -8.91
N ILE A 98 9.10 -2.80 -9.70
CA ILE A 98 9.13 -4.25 -9.43
C ILE A 98 10.54 -4.80 -9.71
N LEU A 99 11.12 -4.45 -10.86
CA LEU A 99 12.49 -4.85 -11.21
C LEU A 99 13.50 -4.33 -10.17
N TYR A 100 13.32 -3.09 -9.71
CA TYR A 100 14.16 -2.47 -8.70
C TYR A 100 14.15 -3.26 -7.39
N ALA A 101 12.97 -3.63 -6.88
CA ALA A 101 12.87 -4.45 -5.67
C ALA A 101 13.44 -5.86 -5.87
N TYR A 102 13.21 -6.46 -7.04
CA TYR A 102 13.78 -7.77 -7.38
C TYR A 102 15.31 -7.74 -7.32
N LEU A 103 15.93 -6.73 -7.92
CA LEU A 103 17.39 -6.59 -7.92
C LEU A 103 17.96 -6.27 -6.53
N LEU A 104 17.18 -5.63 -5.66
CA LEU A 104 17.63 -5.34 -4.29
C LEU A 104 17.50 -6.54 -3.36
N LEU A 105 16.50 -7.40 -3.53
CA LEU A 105 16.21 -8.50 -2.60
C LEU A 105 16.68 -9.86 -3.09
N LEU A 106 16.52 -10.12 -4.39
CA LEU A 106 16.66 -11.45 -4.99
C LEU A 106 17.74 -11.54 -6.06
N ASN A 107 18.59 -10.51 -6.18
CA ASN A 107 19.81 -10.67 -6.95
C ASN A 107 20.60 -11.85 -6.35
N GLY A 108 21.05 -12.80 -7.18
CA GLY A 108 21.43 -14.15 -6.72
C GLY A 108 22.44 -14.18 -5.56
N ARG A 109 23.33 -13.18 -5.47
CA ARG A 109 24.28 -13.03 -4.37
C ARG A 109 23.64 -12.54 -3.07
N THR A 110 22.62 -11.68 -3.14
CA THR A 110 21.97 -11.06 -1.99
C THR A 110 21.27 -12.09 -1.11
N GLN A 111 20.47 -12.96 -1.72
CA GLN A 111 19.77 -14.02 -1.01
C GLN A 111 20.74 -15.00 -0.34
N GLU A 112 21.78 -15.41 -1.07
CA GLU A 112 22.76 -16.38 -0.59
C GLU A 112 23.55 -15.86 0.62
N VAL A 113 23.99 -14.61 0.60
CA VAL A 113 24.83 -14.06 1.68
C VAL A 113 24.01 -13.57 2.86
N ILE A 114 22.88 -12.89 2.65
CA ILE A 114 22.05 -12.45 3.79
C ILE A 114 21.50 -13.65 4.55
N GLY A 115 21.01 -14.67 3.83
CA GLY A 115 20.51 -15.90 4.43
C GLY A 115 21.56 -16.73 5.15
N ARG A 116 22.85 -16.51 4.87
CA ARG A 116 23.97 -17.25 5.49
C ARG A 116 24.62 -16.49 6.66
N GLU A 117 24.73 -15.17 6.58
CA GLU A 117 25.64 -14.38 7.43
C GLU A 117 24.91 -13.48 8.45
N LEU A 118 23.62 -13.22 8.31
CA LEU A 118 22.86 -12.32 9.19
C LEU A 118 21.73 -13.03 9.92
N PHE A 119 20.78 -13.61 9.18
CA PHE A 119 19.58 -14.26 9.69
C PHE A 119 19.01 -15.19 8.60
N GLU A 120 18.29 -16.26 8.98
CA GLU A 120 17.50 -17.08 8.04
C GLU A 120 16.23 -16.33 7.58
N VAL A 121 16.40 -15.14 6.98
CA VAL A 121 15.28 -14.33 6.48
C VAL A 121 14.90 -14.79 5.08
N ASP A 122 13.65 -15.19 4.91
CA ASP A 122 13.09 -15.50 3.60
C ASP A 122 12.84 -14.23 2.76
N LEU A 123 13.88 -13.78 2.05
CA LEU A 123 13.80 -12.65 1.12
C LEU A 123 12.83 -12.91 -0.04
N TRP A 124 12.58 -14.18 -0.40
CA TRP A 124 11.64 -14.54 -1.45
C TRP A 124 10.20 -14.27 -1.02
N LEU A 125 9.87 -14.64 0.22
CA LEU A 125 8.58 -14.32 0.82
C LEU A 125 8.38 -12.80 0.93
N ILE A 126 9.38 -12.06 1.41
CA ILE A 126 9.32 -10.58 1.49
C ILE A 126 9.09 -9.97 0.10
N PHE A 127 9.82 -10.43 -0.92
CA PHE A 127 9.62 -9.97 -2.30
C PHE A 127 8.22 -10.33 -2.81
N THR A 128 7.70 -11.52 -2.50
CA THR A 128 6.37 -11.96 -2.91
C THR A 128 5.28 -11.07 -2.30
N LEU A 129 5.38 -10.74 -1.01
CA LEU A 129 4.48 -9.82 -0.33
C LEU A 129 4.51 -8.42 -0.95
N TYR A 130 5.71 -7.92 -1.25
CA TYR A 130 5.89 -6.66 -1.97
C TYR A 130 5.26 -6.72 -3.37
N PHE A 131 5.46 -7.82 -4.10
CA PHE A 131 4.97 -8.00 -5.47
C PHE A 131 3.44 -7.90 -5.54
N PHE A 132 2.71 -8.53 -4.61
CA PHE A 132 1.25 -8.40 -4.55
C PHE A 132 0.79 -6.93 -4.37
N THR A 133 1.51 -6.16 -3.56
CA THR A 133 1.25 -4.72 -3.41
C THR A 133 1.64 -3.93 -4.67
N ALA A 134 2.68 -4.36 -5.37
CA ALA A 134 3.16 -3.73 -6.59
C ALA A 134 2.20 -3.94 -7.78
N ILE A 135 1.46 -5.05 -7.83
CA ILE A 135 0.38 -5.28 -8.83
C ILE A 135 -0.63 -4.11 -8.81
N PHE A 136 -1.07 -3.67 -7.62
CA PHE A 136 -1.93 -2.49 -7.52
C PHE A 136 -1.25 -1.23 -8.05
N GLY A 137 0.07 -1.10 -7.88
CA GLY A 137 0.87 -0.04 -8.49
C GLY A 137 0.79 -0.02 -10.02
N VAL A 138 0.69 -1.19 -10.67
CA VAL A 138 0.49 -1.31 -12.12
C VAL A 138 -0.95 -0.98 -12.53
N LEU A 139 -1.93 -1.40 -11.73
CA LEU A 139 -3.35 -1.15 -12.01
C LEU A 139 -3.77 0.31 -11.77
N MET A 140 -3.15 1.01 -10.82
CA MET A 140 -3.50 2.39 -10.48
C MET A 140 -3.39 3.37 -11.66
N PRO A 141 -2.31 3.39 -12.48
CA PRO A 141 -2.26 4.20 -13.70
C PRO A 141 -3.41 3.94 -14.67
N LEU A 142 -3.84 2.68 -14.81
CA LEU A 142 -5.01 2.32 -15.63
C LEU A 142 -6.30 2.88 -15.03
N GLY A 143 -6.50 2.73 -13.72
CA GLY A 143 -7.63 3.33 -13.01
C GLY A 143 -7.67 4.84 -13.15
N GLU A 144 -6.54 5.51 -12.98
CA GLU A 144 -6.44 6.97 -13.14
C GLU A 144 -6.79 7.40 -14.57
N PHE A 145 -6.33 6.65 -15.56
CA PHE A 145 -6.67 6.90 -16.95
C PHE A 145 -8.17 6.73 -17.20
N MET A 146 -8.77 5.61 -16.79
CA MET A 146 -10.19 5.32 -17.00
C MET A 146 -11.10 6.37 -16.33
N ASP A 147 -10.77 6.77 -15.10
CA ASP A 147 -11.60 7.70 -14.34
C ASP A 147 -11.47 9.14 -14.84
N ARG A 148 -10.27 9.55 -15.30
CA ARG A 148 -9.98 10.96 -15.66
C ARG A 148 -10.03 11.24 -17.15
N ARG A 149 -10.04 10.21 -18.00
CA ARG A 149 -10.09 10.37 -19.47
C ARG A 149 -11.32 11.16 -19.94
N PRO A 150 -12.56 10.89 -19.47
CA PRO A 150 -13.73 11.64 -19.91
C PRO A 150 -13.59 13.13 -19.57
N LEU A 151 -13.18 13.45 -18.34
CA LEU A 151 -12.95 14.84 -17.89
C LEU A 151 -11.89 15.57 -18.73
N TRP A 152 -10.82 14.87 -19.12
CA TRP A 152 -9.80 15.44 -19.98
C TRP A 152 -10.32 15.70 -21.39
N LEU A 153 -11.09 14.76 -21.96
CA LEU A 153 -11.70 14.90 -23.28
C LEU A 153 -12.70 16.07 -23.33
N GLU A 154 -13.53 16.23 -22.30
CA GLU A 154 -14.42 17.39 -22.14
C GLU A 154 -13.64 18.71 -22.17
N GLY A 155 -12.53 18.79 -21.42
CA GLY A 155 -11.65 19.96 -21.42
C GLY A 155 -11.01 20.27 -22.78
N THR A 156 -10.96 19.30 -23.69
CA THR A 156 -10.48 19.47 -25.08
C THR A 156 -11.61 19.74 -26.08
N GLY A 157 -12.86 19.89 -25.63
CA GLY A 157 -14.03 20.14 -26.47
C GLY A 157 -14.66 18.88 -27.07
N ALA A 158 -14.22 17.68 -26.69
CA ALA A 158 -14.88 16.43 -27.05
C ALA A 158 -16.03 16.17 -26.07
N THR A 159 -17.27 16.27 -26.56
CA THR A 159 -18.48 16.11 -25.75
C THR A 159 -18.70 14.64 -25.39
N GLY A 160 -18.61 14.33 -24.10
CA GLY A 160 -18.95 13.03 -23.54
C GLY A 160 -19.32 13.18 -22.08
N THR A 161 -20.34 13.98 -21.78
CA THR A 161 -20.82 14.18 -20.41
C THR A 161 -21.47 12.90 -19.89
N GLU A 162 -21.02 12.41 -18.73
CA GLU A 162 -21.80 11.49 -17.92
C GLU A 162 -23.12 12.20 -17.54
N GLU A 163 -24.24 11.69 -18.06
CA GLU A 163 -25.57 12.25 -17.76
C GLU A 163 -25.88 12.07 -16.26
N ALA A 164 -26.18 13.18 -15.59
CA ALA A 164 -26.64 13.18 -14.20
C ALA A 164 -27.94 12.38 -14.09
N GLU A 165 -28.06 11.50 -13.09
CA GLU A 165 -29.31 10.78 -12.86
C GLU A 165 -30.27 11.62 -12.03
N ALA A 166 -31.53 11.68 -12.45
CA ALA A 166 -32.58 12.34 -11.68
C ALA A 166 -32.80 11.63 -10.33
N PRO A 167 -32.87 12.36 -9.21
CA PRO A 167 -33.09 11.79 -7.87
C PRO A 167 -34.30 10.86 -7.77
N GLU A 168 -35.35 11.14 -8.55
CA GLU A 168 -36.60 10.39 -8.57
C GLU A 168 -36.46 8.98 -9.17
N ALA A 169 -35.52 8.80 -10.11
CA ALA A 169 -35.24 7.51 -10.73
C ALA A 169 -34.26 6.64 -9.93
N HIS A 170 -33.61 7.21 -8.90
CA HIS A 170 -32.54 6.55 -8.16
C HIS A 170 -33.07 5.74 -6.97
N ARG A 171 -32.78 4.43 -6.96
CA ARG A 171 -33.12 3.50 -5.88
C ARG A 171 -31.86 3.11 -5.09
N PRO A 172 -31.95 2.70 -3.81
CA PRO A 172 -30.77 2.35 -3.01
C PRO A 172 -29.85 1.26 -3.61
N TYR A 173 -30.40 0.29 -4.34
CA TYR A 173 -29.59 -0.74 -5.02
C TYR A 173 -28.84 -0.20 -6.25
N HIS A 174 -29.25 0.95 -6.82
CA HIS A 174 -28.50 1.62 -7.88
C HIS A 174 -27.14 2.11 -7.39
N ASP A 175 -26.95 2.30 -6.08
CA ASP A 175 -25.66 2.68 -5.50
C ASP A 175 -24.52 1.72 -5.87
N PHE A 176 -24.83 0.47 -6.22
CA PHE A 176 -23.86 -0.55 -6.66
C PHE A 176 -23.54 -0.52 -8.16
N ARG A 177 -24.07 0.45 -8.91
CA ARG A 177 -23.74 0.61 -10.33
C ARG A 177 -22.29 1.08 -10.46
N LEU A 178 -21.53 0.41 -11.32
CA LEU A 178 -20.11 0.71 -11.57
C LEU A 178 -19.86 2.15 -12.04
N ARG A 179 -20.86 2.79 -12.66
CA ARG A 179 -20.75 4.18 -13.14
C ARG A 179 -20.51 5.21 -12.04
N TYR A 180 -20.75 4.89 -10.77
CA TYR A 180 -20.48 5.81 -9.65
C TYR A 180 -19.08 5.67 -9.08
N GLY A 181 -18.40 4.59 -9.45
CA GLY A 181 -17.11 4.26 -8.87
C GLY A 181 -15.94 4.99 -9.51
N SER A 182 -14.88 5.11 -8.71
CA SER A 182 -13.55 5.56 -9.10
C SER A 182 -12.60 4.38 -8.94
N LEU A 183 -12.16 3.81 -10.08
CA LEU A 183 -11.25 2.66 -10.08
C LEU A 183 -9.93 3.01 -9.39
N TYR A 184 -9.42 4.22 -9.61
CA TYR A 184 -8.21 4.72 -8.95
C TYR A 184 -8.36 4.76 -7.43
N ASN A 185 -9.45 5.33 -6.90
CA ASN A 185 -9.65 5.45 -5.46
C ASN A 185 -9.83 4.08 -4.80
N GLY A 186 -10.57 3.17 -5.45
CA GLY A 186 -10.72 1.79 -5.00
C GLY A 186 -9.38 1.05 -4.92
N LEU A 187 -8.60 1.07 -6.02
CA LEU A 187 -7.27 0.45 -6.05
C LEU A 187 -6.31 1.07 -5.04
N ARG A 188 -6.33 2.40 -4.88
CA ARG A 188 -5.48 3.11 -3.91
C ARG A 188 -5.78 2.67 -2.48
N LEU A 189 -7.07 2.60 -2.11
CA LEU A 189 -7.46 2.22 -0.75
C LEU A 189 -7.17 0.73 -0.50
N ALA A 190 -7.47 -0.15 -1.46
CA ALA A 190 -7.14 -1.57 -1.38
C ALA A 190 -5.64 -1.79 -1.19
N ARG A 191 -4.80 -1.15 -2.01
CA ARG A 191 -3.34 -1.23 -1.88
C ARG A 191 -2.86 -0.79 -0.51
N ASN A 192 -3.40 0.31 0.02
CA ASN A 192 -3.02 0.81 1.33
C ASN A 192 -3.42 -0.17 2.43
N THR A 193 -4.64 -0.70 2.38
CA THR A 193 -5.11 -1.72 3.33
C THR A 193 -4.28 -3.00 3.24
N LEU A 194 -3.95 -3.49 2.04
CA LEU A 194 -3.06 -4.65 1.88
C LEU A 194 -1.69 -4.41 2.52
N THR A 195 -1.14 -3.21 2.32
CA THR A 195 0.16 -2.84 2.87
C THR A 195 0.14 -2.86 4.40
N TRP A 196 -0.85 -2.23 5.02
CA TRP A 196 -0.91 -2.05 6.48
C TRP A 196 -1.48 -3.24 7.23
N SER A 197 -2.42 -3.99 6.63
CA SER A 197 -3.13 -5.07 7.29
C SER A 197 -2.58 -6.46 6.97
N VAL A 198 -1.71 -6.59 5.96
CA VAL A 198 -1.10 -7.87 5.57
C VAL A 198 0.41 -7.73 5.45
N VAL A 199 0.90 -6.93 4.49
CA VAL A 199 2.33 -6.96 4.13
C VAL A 199 3.23 -6.50 5.26
N LEU A 200 2.96 -5.35 5.88
CA LEU A 200 3.79 -4.83 6.96
C LEU A 200 3.76 -5.75 8.19
N PRO A 201 2.58 -6.19 8.70
CA PRO A 201 2.52 -7.17 9.79
C PRO A 201 3.29 -8.46 9.48
N LEU A 202 3.12 -9.03 8.28
CA LEU A 202 3.84 -10.24 7.90
C LEU A 202 5.34 -10.03 7.81
N ILE A 203 5.81 -8.89 7.28
CA ILE A 203 7.25 -8.56 7.28
C ILE A 203 7.76 -8.47 8.72
N VAL A 204 7.01 -7.84 9.63
CA VAL A 204 7.39 -7.78 11.05
C VAL A 204 7.45 -9.18 11.65
N ILE A 205 6.46 -10.05 11.38
CA ILE A 205 6.45 -11.43 11.88
C ILE A 205 7.65 -12.21 11.33
N ILE A 206 7.91 -12.17 10.03
CA ILE A 206 9.07 -12.86 9.40
C ILE A 206 10.39 -12.40 10.03
N LEU A 207 10.54 -11.10 10.29
CA LEU A 207 11.76 -10.57 10.92
C LEU A 207 11.86 -10.97 12.40
N LEU A 208 10.73 -11.03 13.12
CA LEU A 208 10.69 -11.51 14.49
C LEU A 208 11.02 -12.99 14.57
N GLU A 209 10.42 -13.83 13.72
CA GLU A 209 10.71 -15.27 13.62
C GLU A 209 12.21 -15.48 13.34
N ALA A 210 12.75 -14.85 12.30
CA ALA A 210 14.16 -14.99 11.96
C ALA A 210 15.09 -14.51 13.08
N GLY A 211 14.72 -13.44 13.79
CA GLY A 211 15.47 -12.94 14.95
C GLY A 211 15.42 -13.89 16.15
N LEU A 212 14.25 -14.44 16.47
CA LEU A 212 14.06 -15.34 17.61
C LEU A 212 14.69 -16.71 17.36
N THR A 213 14.56 -17.27 16.15
CA THR A 213 15.20 -18.53 15.78
C THR A 213 16.73 -18.45 15.86
N SER A 214 17.31 -17.27 15.58
CA SER A 214 18.77 -17.07 15.68
C SER A 214 19.33 -17.14 17.10
N LEU A 215 18.47 -17.07 18.12
CA LEU A 215 18.89 -17.16 19.52
C LEU A 215 19.10 -18.61 19.99
N GLU A 216 18.61 -19.61 19.24
CA GLU A 216 18.70 -21.05 19.57
C GLU A 216 18.23 -21.40 21.00
N VAL A 217 17.19 -20.71 21.49
CA VAL A 217 16.60 -20.88 22.83
C VAL A 217 15.30 -21.67 22.74
N GLU A 218 15.24 -22.89 23.30
CA GLU A 218 14.05 -23.78 23.27
C GLU A 218 12.83 -23.12 23.94
N GLU A 219 13.04 -22.24 24.91
CA GLU A 219 11.99 -21.50 25.62
C GLU A 219 11.19 -20.54 24.72
N LEU A 220 11.69 -20.23 23.50
CA LEU A 220 11.00 -19.37 22.53
C LEU A 220 10.05 -20.13 21.60
N ASP A 221 10.05 -21.46 21.62
CA ASP A 221 9.21 -22.30 20.74
C ASP A 221 7.70 -22.00 20.83
N PRO A 222 7.10 -21.80 22.04
CA PRO A 222 5.70 -21.43 22.15
C PRO A 222 5.38 -20.07 21.52
N LEU A 223 6.32 -19.12 21.60
CA LEU A 223 6.17 -17.80 20.99
C LEU A 223 6.26 -17.88 19.46
N LEU A 224 7.21 -18.67 18.94
CA LEU A 224 7.33 -18.94 17.50
C LEU A 224 6.06 -19.57 16.92
N SER A 225 5.52 -20.60 17.58
CA SER A 225 4.25 -21.22 17.15
C SER A 225 3.08 -20.23 17.19
N SER A 226 3.03 -19.34 18.18
CA SER A 226 2.01 -18.29 18.24
C SER A 226 2.14 -17.28 17.10
N LEU A 227 3.36 -16.95 16.65
CA LEU A 227 3.61 -16.04 15.54
C LEU A 227 3.10 -16.62 14.21
N GLU A 228 3.29 -17.93 13.97
CA GLU A 228 2.77 -18.62 12.80
C GLU A 228 1.23 -18.57 12.74
N ASP A 229 0.56 -18.83 13.87
CA ASP A 229 -0.90 -18.73 13.98
C ASP A 229 -1.39 -17.29 13.72
N VAL A 230 -0.70 -16.30 14.28
CA VAL A 230 -1.00 -14.88 14.03
C VAL A 230 -0.80 -14.54 12.54
N ALA A 231 0.26 -15.03 11.90
CA ALA A 231 0.51 -14.82 10.48
C ALA A 231 -0.62 -15.38 9.60
N ALA A 232 -1.12 -16.58 9.92
CA ALA A 232 -2.26 -17.18 9.24
C ALA A 232 -3.52 -16.32 9.36
N VAL A 233 -3.82 -15.81 10.55
CA VAL A 233 -5.00 -14.95 10.79
C VAL A 233 -4.85 -13.59 10.10
N VAL A 234 -3.63 -13.02 10.09
CA VAL A 234 -3.32 -11.78 9.37
C VAL A 234 -3.70 -11.89 7.90
N VAL A 235 -3.37 -13.01 7.25
CA VAL A 235 -3.76 -13.26 5.85
C VAL A 235 -5.28 -13.47 5.75
N LEU A 236 -5.83 -14.34 6.60
CA LEU A 236 -7.24 -14.74 6.57
C LEU A 236 -8.19 -13.55 6.68
N LEU A 237 -7.88 -12.58 7.53
CA LEU A 237 -8.70 -11.38 7.74
C LEU A 237 -8.24 -10.20 6.88
N GLY A 238 -6.94 -10.05 6.65
CA GLY A 238 -6.37 -8.93 5.92
C GLY A 238 -6.69 -8.92 4.43
N LEU A 239 -6.81 -10.10 3.80
CA LEU A 239 -7.23 -10.20 2.38
C LEU A 239 -8.71 -9.80 2.17
N PRO A 240 -9.69 -10.32 2.94
CA PRO A 240 -11.06 -9.81 2.91
C PRO A 240 -11.15 -8.31 3.20
N MET A 241 -10.42 -7.80 4.20
CA MET A 241 -10.37 -6.35 4.46
C MET A 241 -9.88 -5.57 3.25
N THR A 242 -8.86 -6.07 2.54
CA THR A 242 -8.34 -5.47 1.30
C THR A 242 -9.39 -5.44 0.20
N ALA A 243 -10.17 -6.52 0.04
CA ALA A 243 -11.25 -6.57 -0.93
C ALA A 243 -12.38 -5.57 -0.59
N LEU A 244 -12.77 -5.48 0.68
CA LEU A 244 -13.77 -4.51 1.13
C LEU A 244 -13.26 -3.06 1.01
N ALA A 245 -11.96 -2.84 1.25
CA ALA A 245 -11.30 -1.55 1.07
C ALA A 245 -11.40 -1.06 -0.38
N PHE A 246 -11.31 -1.97 -1.35
CA PHE A 246 -11.56 -1.62 -2.75
C PHE A 246 -12.96 -1.04 -2.91
N PHE A 247 -14.02 -1.73 -2.48
CA PHE A 247 -15.40 -1.27 -2.67
C PHE A 247 -15.68 0.04 -1.92
N LYS A 248 -15.20 0.14 -0.67
CA LYS A 248 -15.28 1.38 0.11
C LYS A 248 -14.62 2.56 -0.61
N GLY A 249 -13.43 2.35 -1.19
CA GLY A 249 -12.69 3.40 -1.90
C GLY A 249 -13.27 3.70 -3.28
N PHE A 250 -13.85 2.69 -3.92
CA PHE A 250 -14.41 2.77 -5.26
C PHE A 250 -15.65 3.67 -5.27
N TYR A 251 -16.59 3.44 -4.35
CA TYR A 251 -17.85 4.18 -4.31
C TYR A 251 -17.75 5.53 -3.58
N PRO A 252 -18.59 6.53 -3.96
CA PRO A 252 -18.55 7.87 -3.39
C PRO A 252 -19.15 7.94 -1.99
N ARG A 253 -18.85 9.02 -1.26
CA ARG A 253 -19.42 9.29 0.07
C ARG A 253 -20.95 9.42 -0.02
N GLY A 254 -21.66 8.93 1.00
CA GLY A 254 -23.12 8.92 1.02
C GLY A 254 -23.79 7.78 0.24
N SER A 255 -23.02 6.87 -0.39
CA SER A 255 -23.58 5.67 -1.01
C SER A 255 -23.65 4.48 -0.02
N VAL A 256 -24.69 3.66 -0.16
CA VAL A 256 -24.85 2.40 0.57
C VAL A 256 -23.73 1.43 0.22
N SER A 257 -23.30 1.44 -1.05
CA SER A 257 -22.22 0.60 -1.58
C SER A 257 -20.84 0.93 -1.02
N ARG A 258 -20.64 2.12 -0.45
CA ARG A 258 -19.46 2.49 0.34
C ARG A 258 -19.65 2.19 1.83
N PHE A 259 -20.83 2.51 2.36
CA PHE A 259 -21.16 2.34 3.77
C PHE A 259 -21.03 0.89 4.24
N ILE A 260 -21.68 -0.06 3.55
CA ILE A 260 -21.70 -1.48 3.98
C ILE A 260 -20.28 -2.07 4.04
N PRO A 261 -19.42 -1.94 3.00
CA PRO A 261 -18.05 -2.41 3.11
C PRO A 261 -17.24 -1.70 4.19
N ALA A 262 -17.49 -0.40 4.44
CA ALA A 262 -16.77 0.33 5.48
C ALA A 262 -17.07 -0.19 6.89
N GLU A 263 -18.34 -0.43 7.21
CA GLU A 263 -18.75 -1.03 8.49
C GLU A 263 -18.18 -2.44 8.65
N ALA A 264 -18.30 -3.28 7.61
CA ALA A 264 -17.76 -4.63 7.62
C ALA A 264 -16.24 -4.66 7.84
N MET A 265 -15.50 -3.74 7.22
CA MET A 265 -14.06 -3.60 7.46
C MET A 265 -13.74 -3.26 8.90
N VAL A 266 -14.51 -2.38 9.56
CA VAL A 266 -14.25 -2.02 10.95
C VAL A 266 -14.48 -3.23 11.86
N LEU A 267 -15.56 -4.00 11.64
CA LEU A 267 -15.85 -5.21 12.42
C LEU A 267 -14.74 -6.26 12.26
N ILE A 268 -14.29 -6.53 11.03
CA ILE A 268 -13.17 -7.44 10.78
C ILE A 268 -11.88 -6.89 11.40
N GLY A 269 -11.66 -5.57 11.28
CA GLY A 269 -10.49 -4.88 11.84
C GLY A 269 -10.41 -4.97 13.36
N LEU A 270 -11.54 -4.92 14.07
CA LEU A 270 -11.57 -5.11 15.52
C LEU A 270 -11.08 -6.51 15.91
N TYR A 271 -11.54 -7.55 15.21
CA TYR A 271 -11.08 -8.91 15.47
C TYR A 271 -9.61 -9.09 15.07
N TRP A 272 -9.17 -8.47 13.96
CA TRP A 272 -7.77 -8.47 13.55
C TRP A 272 -6.85 -7.80 14.59
N ILE A 273 -7.26 -6.67 15.17
CA ILE A 273 -6.52 -5.99 16.25
C ILE A 273 -6.43 -6.90 17.49
N TRP A 274 -7.52 -7.58 17.84
CA TRP A 274 -7.56 -8.50 18.98
C TRP A 274 -6.52 -9.63 18.84
N VAL A 275 -6.46 -10.27 17.66
CA VAL A 275 -5.55 -11.39 17.41
C VAL A 275 -4.09 -10.94 17.36
N ILE A 276 -3.78 -9.85 16.65
CA ILE A 276 -2.41 -9.31 16.63
C ILE A 276 -1.97 -8.84 18.02
N GLY A 277 -2.91 -8.34 18.82
CA GLY A 277 -2.67 -7.98 20.20
C GLY A 277 -2.56 -9.17 21.14
N LEU A 278 -2.41 -10.41 20.64
CA LEU A 278 -2.29 -11.65 21.43
C LEU A 278 -3.31 -11.71 22.59
N GLU A 279 -4.54 -11.29 22.32
CA GLU A 279 -5.63 -11.28 23.31
C GLU A 279 -5.36 -10.42 24.56
N GLY A 280 -4.38 -9.51 24.48
CA GLY A 280 -3.97 -8.60 25.55
C GLY A 280 -3.01 -9.20 26.57
N LYS A 281 -2.48 -10.40 26.32
CA LYS A 281 -1.56 -11.09 27.23
C LYS A 281 -0.36 -11.61 26.48
N LEU A 282 0.83 -11.29 26.98
CA LEU A 282 2.07 -11.88 26.52
C LEU A 282 2.67 -12.69 27.66
N LEU A 283 2.86 -13.98 27.41
CA LEU A 283 3.45 -14.93 28.34
C LEU A 283 4.80 -15.35 27.76
N MET A 284 5.85 -15.14 28.53
CA MET A 284 7.18 -15.66 28.24
C MET A 284 7.68 -16.40 29.48
N GLU A 285 8.06 -17.65 29.29
CA GLU A 285 8.74 -18.45 30.31
C GLU A 285 10.23 -18.40 29.97
N VAL A 286 11.08 -17.86 30.83
CA VAL A 286 12.54 -17.83 30.62
C VAL A 286 13.21 -18.33 31.89
N GLU A 287 13.92 -19.46 31.81
CA GLU A 287 14.74 -20.02 32.89
C GLU A 287 14.06 -19.93 34.29
N GLU A 288 12.84 -20.48 34.40
CA GLU A 288 12.01 -20.51 35.62
C GLU A 288 11.35 -19.17 36.06
N ILE A 289 11.47 -18.10 35.28
CA ILE A 289 10.79 -16.82 35.53
C ILE A 289 9.60 -16.65 34.56
N ASP A 290 8.39 -16.66 35.12
CA ASP A 290 7.17 -16.33 34.38
C ASP A 290 7.05 -14.81 34.22
N ILE A 291 7.39 -14.30 33.04
CA ILE A 291 7.14 -12.90 32.69
C ILE A 291 5.77 -12.83 32.02
N SER A 292 4.77 -12.38 32.78
CA SER A 292 3.43 -12.08 32.26
C SER A 292 3.23 -10.58 32.12
N LEU A 293 2.90 -10.14 30.91
CA LEU A 293 2.52 -8.76 30.63
C LEU A 293 1.05 -8.73 30.22
N ASP A 294 0.21 -8.16 31.09
CA ASP A 294 -1.20 -7.87 30.78
C ASP A 294 -1.33 -6.42 30.29
N TYR A 295 -1.70 -6.29 29.02
CA TYR A 295 -1.98 -5.01 28.36
C TYR A 295 -3.39 -4.98 27.77
N SER A 296 -4.28 -5.85 28.24
CA SER A 296 -5.68 -5.95 27.80
C SER A 296 -6.41 -4.61 27.88
N GLY A 297 -6.17 -3.81 28.92
CA GLY A 297 -6.75 -2.47 29.05
C GLY A 297 -6.35 -1.53 27.91
N LEU A 298 -5.08 -1.57 27.47
CA LEU A 298 -4.60 -0.79 26.33
C LEU A 298 -5.20 -1.30 25.02
N LEU A 299 -5.26 -2.62 24.84
CA LEU A 299 -5.86 -3.24 23.66
C LEU A 299 -7.34 -2.85 23.52
N MET A 300 -8.09 -2.90 24.62
CA MET A 300 -9.49 -2.48 24.66
C MET A 300 -9.68 -1.00 24.32
N LEU A 301 -8.77 -0.12 24.75
CA LEU A 301 -8.80 1.30 24.37
C LEU A 301 -8.58 1.50 22.87
N ILE A 302 -7.63 0.77 22.27
CA ILE A 302 -7.37 0.81 20.82
C ILE A 302 -8.58 0.30 20.05
N MET A 303 -9.19 -0.81 20.50
CA MET A 303 -10.41 -1.36 19.90
C MET A 303 -11.59 -0.39 20.03
N LEU A 304 -11.78 0.25 21.18
CA LEU A 304 -12.82 1.27 21.37
C LEU A 304 -12.64 2.43 20.39
N GLY A 305 -11.42 2.97 20.30
CA GLY A 305 -11.09 4.03 19.35
C GLY A 305 -11.32 3.62 17.90
N SER A 306 -11.02 2.36 17.56
CA SER A 306 -11.28 1.79 16.24
C SER A 306 -12.79 1.61 15.99
N GLY A 307 -13.56 1.22 17.01
CA GLY A 307 -15.01 1.06 16.94
C GLY A 307 -15.77 2.37 16.71
N LEU A 308 -15.21 3.52 17.12
CA LEU A 308 -15.78 4.84 16.82
C LEU A 308 -15.89 5.11 15.31
N TRP A 309 -15.12 4.39 14.48
CA TRP A 309 -15.26 4.48 13.03
C TRP A 309 -16.63 4.01 12.52
N LEU A 310 -17.34 3.12 13.22
CA LEU A 310 -18.72 2.72 12.88
C LEU A 310 -19.64 3.95 12.93
N VAL A 311 -19.53 4.73 14.01
CA VAL A 311 -20.31 5.98 14.16
C VAL A 311 -19.93 6.98 13.08
N TYR A 312 -18.64 7.11 12.79
CA TYR A 312 -18.17 8.00 11.73
C TYR A 312 -18.74 7.63 10.36
N TYR A 313 -18.73 6.34 9.96
CA TYR A 313 -19.25 5.93 8.65
C TYR A 313 -20.77 6.02 8.56
N ALA A 314 -21.48 5.77 9.67
CA ALA A 314 -22.92 6.05 9.74
C ALA A 314 -23.20 7.54 9.53
N LEU A 315 -22.47 8.44 10.20
CA LEU A 315 -22.60 9.88 10.01
C LEU A 315 -22.20 10.32 8.59
N GLU A 316 -21.12 9.77 8.04
CA GLU A 316 -20.70 10.01 6.65
C GLU A 316 -21.82 9.63 5.68
N PHE A 317 -22.49 8.49 5.89
CA PHE A 317 -23.61 8.09 5.07
C PHE A 317 -24.76 9.10 5.15
N PHE A 318 -25.24 9.46 6.34
CA PHE A 318 -26.40 10.34 6.49
C PHE A 318 -26.15 11.77 6.01
N LEU A 319 -24.96 12.33 6.28
CA LEU A 319 -24.64 13.71 5.93
C LEU A 319 -24.40 13.87 4.42
N TYR A 320 -23.57 13.02 3.82
CA TYR A 320 -23.21 13.14 2.40
C TYR A 320 -24.27 12.57 1.45
N ARG A 321 -25.25 11.79 1.94
CA ARG A 321 -26.34 11.26 1.09
C ARG A 321 -27.12 12.37 0.39
N LYS A 322 -27.39 13.47 1.10
CA LYS A 322 -28.16 14.60 0.57
C LYS A 322 -27.37 15.31 -0.53
N GLU A 323 -26.11 15.63 -0.26
CA GLU A 323 -25.21 16.28 -1.21
C GLU A 323 -25.01 15.43 -2.48
N TRP A 324 -24.84 14.11 -2.33
CA TRP A 324 -24.65 13.22 -3.47
C TRP A 324 -25.90 13.14 -4.37
N LYS A 325 -27.10 13.15 -3.77
CA LYS A 325 -28.37 13.25 -4.49
C LYS A 325 -28.52 14.58 -5.23
N GLU A 326 -28.24 15.70 -4.57
CA GLU A 326 -28.32 17.04 -5.16
C GLU A 326 -27.31 17.23 -6.30
N GLY A 327 -26.14 16.58 -6.20
CA GLY A 327 -25.11 16.58 -7.24
C GLY A 327 -25.41 15.69 -8.46
N GLY A 328 -26.55 14.98 -8.48
CA GLY A 328 -26.96 14.11 -9.59
C GLY A 328 -26.16 12.80 -9.67
N PHE A 329 -25.73 12.28 -8.52
CA PHE A 329 -24.99 11.00 -8.38
C PHE A 329 -23.68 10.93 -9.18
N LYS A 330 -22.92 12.01 -9.21
CA LYS A 330 -21.61 12.03 -9.88
C LYS A 330 -20.56 11.23 -9.10
N LYS A 331 -19.53 10.77 -9.82
CA LYS A 331 -18.33 10.16 -9.23
C LYS A 331 -17.61 11.16 -8.32
N ASP A 332 -17.09 10.69 -7.19
CA ASP A 332 -16.24 11.48 -6.31
C ASP A 332 -14.79 11.50 -6.83
N LEU A 333 -14.56 12.34 -7.83
CA LEU A 333 -13.24 12.60 -8.39
C LEU A 333 -12.74 13.93 -7.82
N GLU A 334 -11.78 13.88 -6.88
CA GLU A 334 -11.14 15.09 -6.34
C GLU A 334 -10.76 16.05 -7.48
N LYS A 335 -11.33 17.27 -7.49
CA LYS A 335 -10.98 18.33 -8.43
C LYS A 335 -9.62 18.92 -8.05
N LYS A 336 -8.52 18.21 -8.33
CA LYS A 336 -7.14 18.72 -8.19
C LYS A 336 -6.24 18.26 -9.33
#